data_AF-C9YH27-F1
#
_entry.id   AF-C9YH27-F1
#
_cell.length_a   1.000
_cell.length_b   1.000
_cell.length_c   1.000
_cell.angle_alpha   90.00
_cell.angle_beta   90.00
_cell.angle_gamma   90.00
#
_symmetry.space_group_name_H-M   'P 1'
#
loop_
_entity.id
_entity.type
_entity.pdbx_description
1 polymer ?
#
loop_
_entity_poly.entity_id
_entity_poly.type
_entity_poly.pdbx_seq_one_letter_code
_entity_poly.pdbx_strand_id
1 'polypeptide(L)'
;MPYGWGTGGIQVTAAVIGPDEVLKIIDQGSDDTVNAVNIRRFFQRTAGVRTTTRTAEATLIQTRHRIPETPLTEGQVIVYQVPVPEPLQRLEPRETETRTLHALAEYGLMHVKLYEDIARYGHIATTYDYPVMVNQRYLMAPSPIPKFDNPKMHMNPALQLFGAGREKRIYAVPPYTAVESLGFEDHPFEVQKWDSACALCGATDSFLDEVITDDAGARMHVCSDSDYCQSRQAAQTEQAPAGEAA
;
A
#
# COMPACT_ATOMS: atom_id res chain seq x y z
N MET A 1 20.28 7.39 0.50
CA MET A 1 19.79 6.01 0.26
C MET A 1 20.04 5.64 -1.20
N PRO A 2 20.42 4.41 -1.53
CA PRO A 2 20.62 3.98 -2.92
C PRO A 2 19.33 4.06 -3.74
N TYR A 3 19.45 4.16 -5.08
CA TYR A 3 18.28 3.99 -5.95
C TYR A 3 17.62 2.62 -5.72
N GLY A 4 16.28 2.58 -5.76
CA GLY A 4 15.49 1.39 -5.43
C GLY A 4 15.07 1.28 -3.97
N TRP A 5 15.68 2.05 -3.06
CA TRP A 5 15.35 2.08 -1.63
C TRP A 5 14.45 3.27 -1.27
N GLY A 6 13.40 3.50 -2.05
CA GLY A 6 12.38 4.50 -1.71
C GLY A 6 12.73 5.96 -1.99
N THR A 7 13.78 6.25 -2.77
CA THR A 7 14.24 7.64 -3.00
C THR A 7 13.18 8.58 -3.57
N GLY A 8 12.25 8.07 -4.37
CA GLY A 8 11.12 8.87 -4.87
C GLY A 8 10.17 9.29 -3.76
N GLY A 9 9.76 8.36 -2.91
CA GLY A 9 8.95 8.65 -1.73
C GLY A 9 9.64 9.66 -0.81
N ILE A 10 10.95 9.49 -0.55
CA ILE A 10 11.71 10.44 0.27
C ILE A 10 11.71 11.85 -0.32
N GLN A 11 11.89 11.99 -1.64
CA GLN A 11 11.86 13.31 -2.30
C GLN A 11 10.49 13.97 -2.21
N VAL A 12 9.41 13.19 -2.42
CA VAL A 12 8.04 13.68 -2.29
C VAL A 12 7.76 14.10 -0.85
N THR A 13 8.05 13.25 0.13
CA THR A 13 7.91 13.56 1.57
C THR A 13 8.68 14.82 1.92
N ALA A 14 9.94 14.94 1.50
CA ALA A 14 10.76 16.13 1.75
C ALA A 14 10.21 17.42 1.12
N ALA A 15 9.46 17.31 0.01
CA ALA A 15 8.86 18.45 -0.66
C ALA A 15 7.55 18.93 -0.02
N VAL A 16 6.85 18.06 0.72
CA VAL A 16 5.54 18.37 1.32
C VAL A 16 5.58 18.51 2.84
N ILE A 17 6.62 18.02 3.51
CA ILE A 17 6.68 18.02 4.97
C ILE A 17 6.94 19.43 5.54
N GLY A 18 6.07 19.85 6.45
CA GLY A 18 6.20 21.08 7.23
C GLY A 18 6.64 20.83 8.68
N PRO A 19 6.93 21.89 9.45
CA PRO A 19 7.37 21.77 10.85
C PRO A 19 6.28 21.22 11.79
N ASP A 20 5.01 21.42 11.46
CA ASP A 20 3.88 21.00 12.31
C ASP A 20 3.41 19.56 12.03
N GLU A 21 3.93 18.95 10.96
CA GLU A 21 3.56 17.60 10.54
C GLU A 21 3.95 16.52 11.58
N VAL A 22 3.11 15.49 11.64
CA VAL A 22 3.37 14.26 12.40
C VAL A 22 3.59 13.14 11.38
N LEU A 23 4.85 12.70 11.27
CA LEU A 23 5.29 11.76 10.25
C LEU A 23 5.18 10.30 10.73
N LYS A 24 4.46 9.47 9.98
CA LYS A 24 4.50 8.01 10.09
C LYS A 24 5.24 7.43 8.88
N ILE A 25 6.11 6.45 9.10
CA ILE A 25 6.82 5.73 8.03
C ILE A 25 6.60 4.24 8.21
N ILE A 26 6.10 3.55 7.18
CA ILE A 26 5.91 2.11 7.18
C ILE A 26 6.55 1.45 5.95
N ASP A 27 7.01 0.21 6.10
CA ASP A 27 7.41 -0.69 5.02
C ASP A 27 6.87 -2.08 5.36
N GLN A 28 6.23 -2.76 4.40
CA GLN A 28 5.47 -3.99 4.64
C GLN A 28 4.41 -3.85 5.75
N GLY A 29 3.86 -2.64 5.95
CA GLY A 29 2.86 -2.37 7.00
C GLY A 29 3.43 -2.13 8.39
N SER A 30 4.74 -2.31 8.59
CA SER A 30 5.38 -2.13 9.89
C SER A 30 6.27 -0.88 9.97
N ASP A 31 6.21 -0.20 11.11
CA ASP A 31 7.05 0.95 11.46
C ASP A 31 8.49 0.56 11.82
N ASP A 32 8.75 -0.72 12.13
CA ASP A 32 10.00 -1.21 12.72
C ASP A 32 10.91 -1.97 11.75
N THR A 33 10.52 -2.03 10.48
CA THR A 33 11.41 -2.53 9.43
C THR A 33 12.65 -1.64 9.30
N VAL A 34 13.77 -2.24 8.89
CA VAL A 34 15.06 -1.55 8.74
C VAL A 34 14.94 -0.29 7.86
N ASN A 35 14.19 -0.40 6.76
CA ASN A 35 14.01 0.72 5.85
C ASN A 35 13.13 1.83 6.46
N ALA A 36 12.01 1.49 7.10
CA ALA A 36 11.13 2.46 7.74
C ALA A 36 11.86 3.23 8.87
N VAL A 37 12.59 2.51 9.73
CA VAL A 37 13.41 3.11 10.80
C VAL A 37 14.45 4.08 10.24
N ASN A 38 15.14 3.69 9.17
CA ASN A 38 16.18 4.53 8.57
C ASN A 38 15.61 5.80 7.93
N ILE A 39 14.48 5.72 7.22
CA ILE A 39 13.82 6.89 6.63
C ILE A 39 13.28 7.80 7.74
N ARG A 40 12.64 7.24 8.77
CA ARG A 40 12.12 8.01 9.91
C ARG A 40 13.23 8.77 10.62
N ARG A 41 14.35 8.10 10.95
CA ARG A 41 15.53 8.73 11.57
C ARG A 41 16.15 9.81 10.68
N PHE A 42 16.14 9.61 9.36
CA PHE A 42 16.60 10.64 8.42
C PHE A 42 15.77 11.92 8.57
N PHE A 43 14.45 11.85 8.51
CA PHE A 43 13.58 13.03 8.65
C PHE A 43 13.61 13.65 10.06
N GLN A 44 13.68 12.83 11.11
CA GLN A 44 13.89 13.33 12.47
C GLN A 44 15.17 14.17 12.56
N ARG A 45 16.26 13.71 11.93
CA ARG A 45 17.55 14.40 11.97
C ARG A 45 17.59 15.64 11.08
N THR A 46 16.95 15.64 9.92
CA THR A 46 17.07 16.71 8.93
C THR A 46 15.96 17.75 8.99
N ALA A 47 14.77 17.37 9.44
CA ALA A 47 13.60 18.24 9.50
C ALA A 47 13.09 18.49 10.93
N GLY A 48 13.54 17.72 11.93
CA GLY A 48 13.14 17.93 13.34
C GLY A 48 11.65 17.68 13.60
N VAL A 49 10.97 16.93 12.74
CA VAL A 49 9.52 16.70 12.78
C VAL A 49 9.12 15.70 13.86
N ARG A 50 7.88 15.82 14.34
CA ARG A 50 7.26 14.83 15.20
C ARG A 50 7.03 13.55 14.40
N THR A 51 7.12 12.41 15.08
CA THR A 51 6.84 11.11 14.48
C THR A 51 5.89 10.30 15.32
N THR A 52 5.04 9.50 14.69
CA THR A 52 4.13 8.58 15.37
C THR A 52 4.16 7.21 14.69
N THR A 53 3.78 6.18 15.44
CA THR A 53 3.42 4.86 14.89
C THR A 53 1.92 4.73 14.70
N ARG A 54 1.10 5.69 15.17
CA ARG A 54 -0.36 5.65 15.12
C ARG A 54 -0.87 6.28 13.83
N THR A 55 -1.58 5.50 13.02
CA THR A 55 -2.13 5.97 11.74
C THR A 55 -3.07 7.16 11.92
N ALA A 56 -3.90 7.14 12.98
CA ALA A 56 -4.87 8.20 13.28
C ALA A 56 -4.23 9.52 13.74
N GLU A 57 -2.98 9.51 14.18
CA GLU A 57 -2.27 10.72 14.64
C GLU A 57 -1.35 11.31 13.57
N ALA A 58 -1.07 10.56 12.50
CA ALA A 58 -0.20 11.00 11.43
C ALA A 58 -0.91 12.02 10.54
N THR A 59 -0.21 13.07 10.15
CA THR A 59 -0.68 14.00 9.10
C THR A 59 -0.03 13.64 7.75
N LEU A 60 1.18 13.07 7.79
CA LEU A 60 1.93 12.59 6.64
C LEU A 60 2.39 11.15 6.86
N ILE A 61 2.02 10.25 5.95
CA ILE A 61 2.36 8.83 5.99
C ILE A 61 3.23 8.50 4.78
N GLN A 62 4.47 8.06 4.95
CA GLN A 62 5.24 7.47 3.85
C GLN A 62 5.18 5.95 3.93
N THR A 63 4.77 5.30 2.85
CA THR A 63 4.56 3.86 2.82
C THR A 63 5.37 3.17 1.72
N ARG A 64 5.73 1.92 1.99
CA ARG A 64 6.16 0.94 0.98
C ARG A 64 5.33 -0.33 1.12
N HIS A 65 4.62 -0.67 0.06
CA HIS A 65 3.85 -1.92 -0.15
C HIS A 65 2.57 -2.10 0.67
N ARG A 66 2.12 -1.13 1.47
CA ARG A 66 0.85 -1.25 2.21
C ARG A 66 0.06 0.05 2.27
N ILE A 67 -1.26 -0.05 2.33
CA ILE A 67 -2.13 1.01 2.84
C ILE A 67 -2.59 0.55 4.24
N PRO A 68 -2.51 1.42 5.28
CA PRO A 68 -2.98 1.06 6.62
C PRO A 68 -4.38 0.45 6.62
N GLU A 69 -4.66 -0.42 7.59
CA GLU A 69 -6.01 -0.95 7.79
C GLU A 69 -6.95 0.11 8.37
N THR A 70 -6.41 0.98 9.23
CA THR A 70 -7.10 2.15 9.75
C THR A 70 -7.44 3.11 8.60
N PRO A 71 -8.73 3.44 8.37
CA PRO A 71 -9.13 4.35 7.31
C PRO A 71 -8.47 5.72 7.42
N LEU A 72 -8.02 6.25 6.29
CA LEU A 72 -7.41 7.58 6.23
C LEU A 72 -8.50 8.67 6.21
N THR A 73 -8.16 9.85 6.72
CA THR A 73 -9.08 10.98 6.90
C THR A 73 -8.64 12.22 6.13
N GLU A 74 -9.55 13.19 6.01
CA GLU A 74 -9.23 14.49 5.42
C GLU A 74 -8.06 15.16 6.14
N GLY A 75 -7.21 15.84 5.37
CA GLY A 75 -5.99 16.48 5.88
C GLY A 75 -4.78 15.55 5.98
N GLN A 76 -4.96 14.23 5.88
CA GLN A 76 -3.84 13.31 5.76
C GLN A 76 -3.30 13.26 4.32
N VAL A 77 -1.98 13.07 4.20
CA VAL A 77 -1.29 12.77 2.95
C VAL A 77 -0.58 11.44 3.08
N ILE A 78 -0.77 10.53 2.12
CA ILE A 78 -0.04 9.27 2.02
C ILE A 78 0.88 9.26 0.79
N VAL A 79 2.16 8.98 1.00
CA VAL A 79 3.23 8.99 0.02
C VAL A 79 3.74 7.57 -0.25
N TYR A 80 3.50 7.06 -1.46
CA TYR A 80 3.88 5.72 -1.89
C TYR A 80 5.28 5.68 -2.50
N GLN A 81 6.08 4.72 -2.09
CA GLN A 81 7.34 4.39 -2.74
C GLN A 81 7.11 3.49 -3.96
N VAL A 82 7.47 3.97 -5.15
CA VAL A 82 7.18 3.28 -6.41
C VAL A 82 8.47 2.83 -7.10
N PRO A 83 8.69 1.52 -7.32
CA PRO A 83 9.84 1.04 -8.08
C PRO A 83 9.62 1.09 -9.60
N VAL A 84 8.39 0.84 -10.05
CA VAL A 84 7.96 0.82 -11.46
C VAL A 84 6.63 1.61 -11.55
N PRO A 85 6.62 2.81 -12.15
CA PRO A 85 5.43 3.66 -12.22
C PRO A 85 4.53 3.35 -13.42
N GLU A 86 5.04 2.61 -14.40
CA GLU A 86 4.38 2.37 -15.69
C GLU A 86 3.66 1.01 -15.66
N PRO A 87 2.31 0.98 -15.56
CA PRO A 87 1.55 -0.28 -15.46
C PRO A 87 1.69 -1.18 -16.69
N LEU A 88 2.03 -0.62 -17.87
CA LEU A 88 2.21 -1.38 -19.10
C LEU A 88 3.65 -1.87 -19.30
N GLN A 89 4.60 -1.55 -18.42
CA GLN A 89 6.03 -1.77 -18.65
C GLN A 89 6.40 -3.23 -18.96
N ARG A 90 5.68 -4.19 -18.35
CA ARG A 90 5.93 -5.63 -18.59
C ARG A 90 5.44 -6.10 -19.96
N LEU A 91 4.50 -5.37 -20.56
CA LEU A 91 3.90 -5.68 -21.85
C LEU A 91 4.58 -4.89 -22.98
N GLU A 92 4.92 -3.63 -22.72
CA GLU A 92 5.69 -2.77 -23.60
C GLU A 92 6.80 -2.07 -22.78
N PRO A 93 8.07 -2.49 -22.91
CA PRO A 93 9.16 -1.95 -22.10
C PRO A 93 9.61 -0.55 -22.52
N ARG A 94 9.20 -0.05 -23.70
CA ARG A 94 9.62 1.26 -24.21
C ARG A 94 8.73 2.37 -23.69
N GLU A 95 9.34 3.34 -23.03
CA GLU A 95 8.64 4.52 -22.49
C GLU A 95 8.01 5.38 -23.60
N THR A 96 8.62 5.43 -24.79
CA THR A 96 8.10 6.17 -25.95
C THR A 96 6.76 5.62 -26.44
N GLU A 97 6.61 4.29 -26.41
CA GLU A 97 5.40 3.61 -26.85
C GLU A 97 4.32 3.69 -25.78
N THR A 98 4.64 3.35 -24.53
CA THR A 98 3.69 3.43 -23.39
C THR A 98 3.16 4.85 -23.17
N ARG A 99 3.98 5.88 -23.35
CA ARG A 99 3.51 7.28 -23.35
C ARG A 99 2.45 7.54 -24.42
N THR A 100 2.61 6.99 -25.62
CA THR A 100 1.64 7.12 -26.71
C THR A 100 0.35 6.38 -26.38
N LEU A 101 0.44 5.16 -25.82
CA LEU A 101 -0.73 4.40 -25.36
C LEU A 101 -1.52 5.18 -24.30
N HIS A 102 -0.85 5.78 -23.32
CA HIS A 102 -1.48 6.65 -22.32
C HIS A 102 -2.15 7.88 -22.95
N ALA A 103 -1.48 8.54 -23.91
CA ALA A 103 -2.02 9.70 -24.61
C ALA A 103 -3.31 9.36 -25.37
N LEU A 104 -3.36 8.19 -26.01
CA LEU A 104 -4.49 7.74 -26.82
C LEU A 104 -5.54 6.92 -26.06
N ALA A 105 -5.34 6.64 -24.76
CA ALA A 105 -6.21 5.73 -23.98
C ALA A 105 -6.21 4.27 -24.43
N GLU A 106 -5.13 3.81 -25.08
CA GLU A 106 -5.06 2.46 -25.66
C GLU A 106 -4.64 1.41 -24.63
N TYR A 107 -5.54 1.05 -23.71
CA TYR A 107 -5.29 0.10 -22.63
C TYR A 107 -5.75 -1.34 -22.93
N GLY A 108 -6.07 -1.64 -24.19
CA GLY A 108 -6.49 -2.99 -24.61
C GLY A 108 -5.46 -4.07 -24.27
N LEU A 109 -4.16 -3.73 -24.33
CA LEU A 109 -3.07 -4.66 -24.03
C LEU A 109 -3.13 -5.19 -22.59
N MET A 110 -3.53 -4.34 -21.63
CA MET A 110 -3.70 -4.77 -20.24
C MET A 110 -4.87 -5.74 -20.08
N HIS A 111 -5.99 -5.50 -20.78
CA HIS A 111 -7.13 -6.43 -20.76
C HIS A 111 -6.75 -7.79 -21.35
N VAL A 112 -6.01 -7.82 -22.46
CA VAL A 112 -5.50 -9.08 -23.04
C VAL A 112 -4.66 -9.84 -22.02
N LYS A 113 -3.72 -9.17 -21.35
CA LYS A 113 -2.90 -9.79 -20.30
C LYS A 113 -3.74 -10.41 -19.19
N LEU A 114 -4.73 -9.68 -18.66
CA LEU A 114 -5.57 -10.19 -17.58
C LEU A 114 -6.41 -11.40 -18.04
N TYR A 115 -6.87 -11.40 -19.28
CA TYR A 115 -7.62 -12.51 -19.85
C TYR A 115 -6.74 -13.75 -20.11
N GLU A 116 -5.47 -13.55 -20.51
CA GLU A 116 -4.50 -14.64 -20.64
C GLU A 116 -4.26 -15.37 -19.30
N ASP A 117 -4.20 -14.64 -18.19
CA ASP A 117 -4.09 -15.25 -16.86
C ASP A 117 -5.32 -16.12 -16.57
N ILE A 118 -6.53 -15.62 -16.83
CA ILE A 118 -7.79 -16.35 -16.64
C ILE A 118 -7.80 -17.62 -17.50
N ALA A 119 -7.48 -17.50 -18.79
CA ALA A 119 -7.47 -18.64 -19.70
C ALA A 119 -6.46 -19.73 -19.29
N ARG A 120 -5.34 -19.34 -18.67
CA ARG A 120 -4.27 -20.27 -18.27
C ARG A 120 -4.43 -20.86 -16.88
N TYR A 121 -4.94 -20.07 -15.93
CA TYR A 121 -4.95 -20.42 -14.50
C TYR A 121 -6.36 -20.44 -13.88
N GLY A 122 -7.38 -20.05 -14.63
CA GLY A 122 -8.77 -19.91 -14.15
C GLY A 122 -9.00 -18.68 -13.27
N HIS A 123 -7.98 -17.86 -13.06
CA HIS A 123 -8.04 -16.63 -12.25
C HIS A 123 -6.93 -15.67 -12.67
N ILE A 124 -7.06 -14.40 -12.31
CA ILE A 124 -6.03 -13.39 -12.57
C ILE A 124 -4.85 -13.62 -11.62
N ALA A 125 -3.65 -13.80 -12.18
CA ALA A 125 -2.45 -14.17 -11.44
C ALA A 125 -1.75 -12.98 -10.76
N THR A 126 -2.10 -11.74 -11.13
CA THR A 126 -1.55 -10.53 -10.49
C THR A 126 -2.04 -10.42 -9.04
N THR A 127 -1.13 -10.49 -8.06
CA THR A 127 -1.45 -10.45 -6.63
C THR A 127 -1.11 -9.13 -5.92
N TYR A 128 -0.22 -8.32 -6.52
CA TYR A 128 0.20 -6.99 -6.06
C TYR A 128 0.47 -6.09 -7.27
N ASP A 129 0.60 -4.77 -7.04
CA ASP A 129 0.74 -3.77 -8.12
C ASP A 129 -0.36 -3.94 -9.19
N TYR A 130 -1.57 -4.22 -8.72
CA TYR A 130 -2.68 -4.57 -9.59
C TYR A 130 -3.24 -3.32 -10.26
N PRO A 131 -3.34 -3.28 -11.61
CA PRO A 131 -3.65 -2.07 -12.34
C PRO A 131 -5.03 -1.51 -11.98
N VAL A 132 -5.09 -0.19 -11.77
CA VAL A 132 -6.33 0.53 -11.49
C VAL A 132 -6.61 1.58 -12.56
N MET A 133 -7.90 1.81 -12.85
CA MET A 133 -8.38 2.94 -13.61
C MET A 133 -8.67 4.10 -12.65
N VAL A 134 -7.97 5.21 -12.81
CA VAL A 134 -8.14 6.42 -12.01
C VAL A 134 -8.96 7.43 -12.79
N ASN A 135 -10.00 7.96 -12.13
CA ASN A 135 -10.92 8.95 -12.67
C ASN A 135 -11.42 8.59 -14.07
N GLN A 136 -11.72 7.30 -14.27
CA GLN A 136 -12.24 6.74 -15.53
C GLN A 136 -11.38 7.03 -16.76
N ARG A 137 -10.09 7.37 -16.59
CA ARG A 137 -9.25 7.82 -17.71
C ARG A 137 -7.84 7.28 -17.73
N TYR A 138 -7.12 7.28 -16.61
CA TYR A 138 -5.73 6.87 -16.58
C TYR A 138 -5.59 5.49 -15.95
N LEU A 139 -5.02 4.55 -16.71
CA LEU A 139 -4.48 3.33 -16.14
C LEU A 139 -3.28 3.71 -15.25
N MET A 140 -3.23 3.18 -14.03
CA MET A 140 -2.21 3.54 -13.06
C MET A 140 -1.68 2.27 -12.36
N ALA A 141 -0.37 2.25 -12.12
CA ALA A 141 0.26 1.33 -11.18
C ALA A 141 0.08 1.88 -9.74
N PRO A 142 -0.63 1.20 -8.83
CA PRO A 142 -0.88 1.69 -7.47
C PRO A 142 0.31 1.51 -6.52
N SER A 143 1.53 1.32 -7.07
CA SER A 143 2.71 0.80 -6.38
C SER A 143 2.55 -0.68 -5.98
N PRO A 144 3.61 -1.36 -5.49
CA PRO A 144 3.54 -2.76 -5.08
C PRO A 144 2.75 -3.03 -3.79
N ILE A 145 1.62 -2.35 -3.61
CA ILE A 145 0.61 -2.76 -2.62
C ILE A 145 -0.04 -4.07 -3.07
N PRO A 146 -0.44 -4.96 -2.13
CA PRO A 146 -1.25 -6.11 -2.47
C PRO A 146 -2.57 -5.66 -3.08
N LYS A 147 -3.16 -6.44 -3.99
CA LYS A 147 -4.49 -6.11 -4.54
C LYS A 147 -5.55 -5.97 -3.43
N PHE A 148 -5.36 -6.63 -2.29
CA PHE A 148 -6.14 -6.40 -1.06
C PHE A 148 -6.30 -4.92 -0.67
N ASP A 149 -5.26 -4.10 -0.87
CA ASP A 149 -5.28 -2.69 -0.50
C ASP A 149 -5.92 -1.79 -1.57
N ASN A 150 -6.06 -2.23 -2.83
CA ASN A 150 -6.61 -1.41 -3.92
C ASN A 150 -7.98 -0.78 -3.59
N PRO A 151 -8.97 -1.48 -2.99
CA PRO A 151 -10.25 -0.89 -2.65
C PRO A 151 -10.15 0.32 -1.71
N LYS A 152 -9.09 0.41 -0.88
CA LYS A 152 -8.87 1.53 0.03
C LYS A 152 -8.51 2.83 -0.68
N MET A 153 -8.13 2.77 -1.96
CA MET A 153 -7.80 3.96 -2.76
C MET A 153 -9.06 4.65 -3.30
N HIS A 154 -10.15 3.90 -3.46
CA HIS A 154 -11.40 4.38 -4.04
C HIS A 154 -12.07 5.40 -3.12
N MET A 155 -12.32 6.61 -3.62
CA MET A 155 -12.98 7.68 -2.86
C MET A 155 -12.31 8.00 -1.51
N ASN A 156 -11.01 7.75 -1.40
CA ASN A 156 -10.25 7.96 -0.17
C ASN A 156 -10.21 9.46 0.19
N PRO A 157 -10.46 9.86 1.45
CA PRO A 157 -10.39 11.26 1.89
C PRO A 157 -8.98 11.88 1.89
N ALA A 158 -7.93 11.06 1.97
CA ALA A 158 -6.55 11.50 2.01
C ALA A 158 -5.98 11.73 0.60
N LEU A 159 -5.04 12.68 0.50
CA LEU A 159 -4.28 12.88 -0.73
C LEU A 159 -3.26 11.76 -0.90
N GLN A 160 -3.25 11.11 -2.06
CA GLN A 160 -2.34 10.00 -2.36
C GLN A 160 -1.28 10.46 -3.37
N LEU A 161 0.00 10.42 -2.99
CA LEU A 161 1.13 10.84 -3.82
C LEU A 161 2.08 9.67 -4.08
N PHE A 162 2.54 9.52 -5.31
CA PHE A 162 3.35 8.38 -5.73
C PHE A 162 4.71 8.84 -6.25
N GLY A 163 5.80 8.36 -5.65
CA GLY A 163 7.15 8.79 -5.97
C GLY A 163 8.03 7.68 -6.53
N ALA A 164 8.34 7.74 -7.83
CA ALA A 164 9.26 6.83 -8.52
C ALA A 164 10.60 7.52 -8.83
N GLY A 165 11.52 7.51 -7.86
CA GLY A 165 12.76 8.29 -7.94
C GLY A 165 13.74 7.83 -9.03
N ARG A 166 13.86 6.51 -9.23
CA ARG A 166 14.74 5.93 -10.28
C ARG A 166 14.19 6.22 -11.68
N GLU A 167 12.88 6.07 -11.85
CA GLU A 167 12.17 6.25 -13.12
C GLU A 167 11.77 7.71 -13.40
N LYS A 168 12.04 8.63 -12.46
CA LYS A 168 11.77 10.06 -12.56
C LYS A 168 10.30 10.35 -12.89
N ARG A 169 9.38 9.76 -12.13
CA ARG A 169 7.94 10.02 -12.25
C ARG A 169 7.33 10.32 -10.88
N ILE A 170 6.39 11.27 -10.88
CA ILE A 170 5.50 11.58 -9.76
C ILE A 170 4.09 11.61 -10.33
N TYR A 171 3.16 11.01 -9.61
CA TYR A 171 1.73 11.03 -9.93
C TYR A 171 0.91 11.06 -8.65
N ALA A 172 -0.38 11.34 -8.77
CA ALA A 172 -1.25 11.56 -7.62
C ALA A 172 -2.67 11.07 -7.89
N VAL A 173 -3.36 10.69 -6.81
CA VAL A 173 -4.80 10.50 -6.76
C VAL A 173 -5.35 11.53 -5.75
N PRO A 174 -6.08 12.55 -6.22
CA PRO A 174 -6.71 13.52 -5.32
C PRO A 174 -7.72 12.84 -4.37
N PRO A 175 -8.03 13.45 -3.21
CA PRO A 175 -9.12 13.02 -2.36
C PRO A 175 -10.42 12.81 -3.14
N TYR A 176 -11.22 11.81 -2.74
CA TYR A 176 -12.53 11.53 -3.32
C TYR A 176 -12.52 11.29 -4.84
N THR A 177 -11.43 10.70 -5.34
CA THR A 177 -11.32 10.29 -6.75
C THR A 177 -11.74 8.83 -6.91
N ALA A 178 -12.50 8.54 -7.96
CA ALA A 178 -12.82 7.17 -8.34
C ALA A 178 -11.55 6.42 -8.74
N VAL A 179 -11.28 5.30 -8.05
CA VAL A 179 -10.21 4.36 -8.37
C VAL A 179 -10.81 2.97 -8.47
N GLU A 180 -10.72 2.33 -9.62
CA GLU A 180 -11.36 1.03 -9.88
C GLU A 180 -10.31 0.03 -10.34
N SER A 181 -10.21 -1.13 -9.69
CA SER A 181 -9.32 -2.18 -10.17
C SER A 181 -9.88 -2.80 -11.43
N LEU A 182 -9.03 -3.03 -12.44
CA LEU A 182 -9.49 -3.68 -13.66
C LEU A 182 -10.05 -5.09 -13.37
N GLY A 183 -11.10 -5.45 -14.07
CA GLY A 183 -11.74 -6.76 -14.02
C GLY A 183 -12.66 -6.93 -15.22
N PHE A 184 -13.31 -8.07 -15.29
CA PHE A 184 -14.31 -8.36 -16.32
C PHE A 184 -15.67 -8.59 -15.65
N GLU A 185 -16.76 -8.46 -16.41
CA GLU A 185 -18.11 -8.71 -15.88
C GLU A 185 -18.27 -10.16 -15.39
N ASP A 186 -17.64 -11.11 -16.08
CA ASP A 186 -17.66 -12.54 -15.76
C ASP A 186 -16.53 -12.96 -14.79
N HIS A 187 -15.52 -12.11 -14.62
CA HIS A 187 -14.40 -12.29 -13.68
C HIS A 187 -14.13 -10.98 -12.93
N PRO A 188 -14.97 -10.64 -11.93
CA PRO A 188 -14.83 -9.40 -11.18
C PRO A 188 -13.53 -9.38 -10.37
N PHE A 189 -13.12 -8.18 -9.96
CA PHE A 189 -11.96 -8.02 -9.09
C PHE A 189 -12.21 -8.65 -7.71
N GLU A 190 -11.25 -9.46 -7.26
CA GLU A 190 -11.29 -10.10 -5.94
C GLU A 190 -10.00 -9.84 -5.15
N VAL A 191 -10.16 -9.52 -3.86
CA VAL A 191 -9.05 -9.38 -2.90
C VAL A 191 -8.59 -10.73 -2.35
N GLN A 192 -7.38 -10.77 -1.79
CA GLN A 192 -6.91 -11.94 -1.02
C GLN A 192 -7.84 -12.24 0.17
N LYS A 193 -7.97 -13.53 0.48
CA LYS A 193 -8.68 -14.05 1.65
C LYS A 193 -7.79 -15.08 2.34
N TRP A 194 -7.92 -15.18 3.65
CA TRP A 194 -7.24 -16.17 4.47
C TRP A 194 -8.28 -16.99 5.23
N ASP A 195 -8.03 -18.29 5.42
CA ASP A 195 -8.82 -19.15 6.29
C ASP A 195 -8.43 -19.00 7.77
N SER A 196 -7.45 -18.14 8.05
CA SER A 196 -6.90 -17.88 9.38
C SER A 196 -7.19 -16.45 9.82
N ALA A 197 -7.38 -16.28 11.13
CA ALA A 197 -7.32 -14.97 11.77
C ALA A 197 -5.88 -14.65 12.19
N CYS A 198 -5.58 -13.38 12.45
CA CYS A 198 -4.33 -12.97 13.06
C CYS A 198 -4.14 -13.67 14.42
N ALA A 199 -3.03 -14.39 14.59
CA ALA A 199 -2.71 -15.14 15.81
C ALA A 199 -2.50 -14.24 17.05
N LEU A 200 -2.29 -12.92 16.85
CA LEU A 200 -2.00 -11.97 17.92
C LEU A 200 -3.24 -11.20 18.40
N CYS A 201 -4.10 -10.75 17.48
CA CYS A 201 -5.26 -9.90 17.79
C CYS A 201 -6.60 -10.45 17.28
N GLY A 202 -6.60 -11.62 16.63
CA GLY A 202 -7.81 -12.26 16.11
C GLY A 202 -8.48 -11.55 14.93
N ALA A 203 -7.84 -10.57 14.29
CA ALA A 203 -8.40 -9.89 13.12
C ALA A 203 -8.57 -10.85 11.93
N THR A 204 -9.71 -10.74 11.25
CA THR A 204 -10.04 -11.48 10.01
C THR A 204 -10.23 -10.54 8.81
N ASP A 205 -10.10 -9.23 9.05
CA ASP A 205 -10.33 -8.14 8.11
C ASP A 205 -9.04 -7.40 7.71
N SER A 206 -7.87 -7.94 8.08
CA SER A 206 -6.55 -7.38 7.80
C SER A 206 -5.75 -8.22 6.81
N PHE A 207 -4.81 -7.60 6.12
CA PHE A 207 -3.80 -8.35 5.37
C PHE A 207 -2.87 -9.11 6.34
N LEU A 208 -2.68 -10.41 6.11
CA LEU A 208 -1.88 -11.26 6.99
C LEU A 208 -0.53 -11.64 6.36
N ASP A 209 0.53 -11.42 7.13
CA ASP A 209 1.86 -11.97 6.87
C ASP A 209 1.92 -13.41 7.39
N GLU A 210 2.61 -14.28 6.63
CA GLU A 210 2.92 -15.65 7.03
C GLU A 210 4.32 -15.70 7.64
N VAL A 211 4.40 -16.13 8.91
CA VAL A 211 5.66 -16.30 9.63
C VAL A 211 5.89 -17.78 9.87
N ILE A 212 7.06 -18.28 9.45
CA ILE A 212 7.49 -19.66 9.70
C ILE A 212 8.01 -19.74 11.14
N THR A 213 7.45 -20.62 11.96
CA THR A 213 7.72 -20.69 13.41
C THR A 213 8.68 -21.81 13.80
N ASP A 214 8.87 -22.80 12.94
CA ASP A 214 9.81 -23.90 13.16
C ASP A 214 10.38 -24.45 11.84
N ASP A 215 11.38 -25.33 11.96
CA ASP A 215 12.01 -26.01 10.82
C ASP A 215 11.14 -27.16 10.25
N ALA A 216 10.03 -27.49 10.91
CA ALA A 216 9.09 -28.54 10.50
C ALA A 216 7.95 -28.00 9.61
N GLY A 217 7.92 -26.69 9.37
CA GLY A 217 6.95 -26.03 8.48
C GLY A 217 5.71 -25.48 9.16
N ALA A 218 5.71 -25.35 10.50
CA ALA A 218 4.65 -24.65 11.21
C ALA A 218 4.64 -23.15 10.84
N ARG A 219 3.43 -22.61 10.75
CA ARG A 219 3.15 -21.27 10.25
C ARG A 219 2.22 -20.56 11.21
N MET A 220 2.45 -19.27 11.38
CA MET A 220 1.51 -18.36 12.04
C MET A 220 1.17 -17.22 11.07
N HIS A 221 -0.10 -16.82 11.08
CA HIS A 221 -0.57 -15.68 10.31
C HIS A 221 -0.77 -14.50 11.26
N VAL A 222 -0.19 -13.34 10.93
CA VAL A 222 -0.26 -12.13 11.77
C VAL A 222 -0.55 -10.91 10.92
N CYS A 223 -1.19 -9.90 11.48
CA CYS A 223 -1.44 -8.64 10.79
C CYS A 223 -0.12 -8.06 10.27
N SER A 224 -0.09 -7.71 8.99
CA SER A 224 1.03 -6.97 8.39
C SER A 224 1.05 -5.51 8.89
N ASP A 225 -0.12 -4.91 9.15
CA ASP A 225 -0.19 -3.59 9.80
C ASP A 225 0.00 -3.73 11.32
N SER A 226 1.19 -3.36 11.79
CA SER A 226 1.55 -3.49 13.21
C SER A 226 0.79 -2.52 14.12
N ASP A 227 0.47 -1.31 13.65
CA ASP A 227 -0.29 -0.32 14.43
C ASP A 227 -1.75 -0.78 14.62
N TYR A 228 -2.36 -1.28 13.55
CA TYR A 228 -3.70 -1.87 13.63
C TYR A 228 -3.72 -3.05 14.60
N CYS A 229 -2.74 -3.95 14.51
CA CYS A 229 -2.65 -5.11 15.40
C CYS A 229 -2.54 -4.71 16.87
N GLN A 230 -1.62 -3.80 17.20
CA GLN A 230 -1.40 -3.32 18.56
C GLN A 230 -2.64 -2.62 19.13
N SER A 231 -3.32 -1.80 18.31
CA SER A 231 -4.58 -1.12 18.69
C SER A 231 -5.64 -2.13 19.13
N ARG A 232 -5.79 -3.23 18.37
CA ARG A 232 -6.78 -4.26 18.67
C ARG A 232 -6.43 -5.05 19.93
N GLN A 233 -5.16 -5.38 20.14
CA GLN A 233 -4.72 -6.07 21.37
C GLN A 233 -4.94 -5.21 22.62
N ALA A 234 -4.68 -3.90 22.53
CA ALA A 234 -4.94 -2.96 23.62
C ALA A 234 -6.43 -2.92 23.97
N ALA A 235 -7.30 -2.79 22.97
CA ALA A 235 -8.76 -2.78 23.16
C ALA A 235 -9.29 -4.10 23.77
N GLN A 236 -8.72 -5.25 23.39
CA GLN A 236 -9.08 -6.55 23.98
C GLN A 236 -8.67 -6.66 25.44
N THR A 237 -7.51 -6.10 25.80
CA THR A 237 -7.02 -6.09 27.19
C THR A 237 -7.90 -5.20 28.08
N GLU A 238 -8.38 -4.07 27.56
CA GLU A 238 -9.28 -3.16 28.29
C GLU A 238 -10.70 -3.74 28.46
N GLN A 239 -11.12 -4.65 27.58
CA GLN A 239 -12.43 -5.31 27.61
C GLN A 239 -12.44 -6.63 28.40
N ALA A 240 -11.27 -7.16 28.79
CA ALA A 240 -11.19 -8.33 29.64
C ALA A 240 -11.75 -7.98 31.04
N PRO A 241 -12.80 -8.66 31.53
CA PRO A 241 -13.32 -8.39 32.86
C PRO A 241 -12.23 -8.68 33.90
N ALA A 242 -12.09 -7.78 34.88
CA ALA A 242 -11.28 -8.03 36.06
C ALA A 242 -11.94 -9.15 36.90
N GLY A 243 -11.50 -10.40 36.71
CA GLY A 243 -11.86 -11.57 37.53
C GLY A 243 -11.54 -12.86 36.76
N GLU A 244 -10.84 -13.85 37.29
CA GLU A 244 -10.79 -14.33 38.67
C GLU A 244 -9.34 -14.54 39.16
N ALA A 245 -8.94 -13.80 40.19
CA ALA A 245 -7.99 -14.31 41.16
C ALA A 245 -8.83 -14.90 42.30
N ALA A 246 -8.84 -16.23 42.41
CA ALA A 246 -9.30 -17.00 43.56
C ALA A 246 -8.20 -17.99 43.94
#